data_AF-A0A851F2Z6-F1
#
_entry.id   AF-A0A851F2Z6-F1
#
_cell.length_a   1.000
_cell.length_b   1.000
_cell.length_c   1.000
_cell.angle_alpha   90.00
_cell.angle_beta   90.00
_cell.angle_gamma   90.00
#
_symmetry.space_group_name_H-M   'P 1'
#
loop_
_entity.id
_entity.type
_entity.pdbx_description
1 polymer ?
#
loop_
_entity_poly.entity_id
_entity_poly.type
_entity_poly.pdbx_seq_one_letter_code
_entity_poly.pdbx_strand_id
1 'polypeptide(L)'
;LCQRQQKAQLQRGPASQELTALKTENANASLLPEDGKKTAALPQECTDSAGFPRGQEEEQLRDASQAGTTNIHIQVEKGQELELKEQFDALRREHTETLQELQRAHEKEKLLLAESHHRSQEALQETIQALNSQLKSFQEKMKRVEESLLSTDYKKHIQEHGSPSPFWEQELESLHFVIEMKNEHIHSLDKKLLHLEAMEEKNLLLEEKVKTLQQENEDLQVRTQNHLVMARQLSEELQVARGALEKEAQLRDQAHREKEELLYRVLKGGDGTPFPVAAAEVPLIAT
;
A
#
# COMPACT_ATOMS: atom_id res chain seq x y z
N LEU A 1 12.04 -20.39 -28.14
CA LEU A 1 12.14 -19.38 -27.05
C LEU A 1 13.01 -18.17 -27.42
N CYS A 2 14.12 -18.31 -28.15
CA CYS A 2 15.00 -17.19 -28.53
C CYS A 2 14.36 -16.09 -29.43
N GLN A 3 13.42 -16.42 -30.33
CA GLN A 3 12.81 -15.40 -31.19
C GLN A 3 11.81 -14.47 -30.48
N ARG A 4 11.22 -14.89 -29.36
CA ARG A 4 10.33 -14.01 -28.57
C ARG A 4 11.12 -12.95 -27.79
N GLN A 5 12.35 -13.24 -27.39
CA GLN A 5 13.21 -12.26 -26.71
C GLN A 5 13.73 -11.17 -27.66
N GLN A 6 14.06 -11.50 -28.91
CA GLN A 6 14.52 -10.50 -29.88
C GLN A 6 13.44 -9.48 -30.27
N LYS A 7 12.16 -9.89 -30.34
CA LYS A 7 11.05 -8.96 -30.59
C LYS A 7 10.78 -8.00 -29.42
N ALA A 8 11.04 -8.42 -28.18
CA ALA A 8 10.88 -7.55 -27.01
C ALA A 8 11.96 -6.46 -26.91
N GLN A 9 13.15 -6.69 -27.49
CA GLN A 9 14.24 -5.71 -27.48
C GLN A 9 14.12 -4.66 -28.58
N LEU A 10 13.53 -4.99 -29.74
CA LEU A 10 13.34 -4.05 -30.86
C LEU A 10 12.19 -3.05 -30.66
N GLN A 11 11.28 -3.28 -29.71
CA GLN A 11 10.18 -2.36 -29.39
C GLN A 11 10.50 -1.37 -28.26
N ARG A 12 11.70 -1.43 -27.65
CA ARG A 12 12.14 -0.44 -26.67
C ARG A 12 12.71 0.78 -27.41
N GLY A 13 11.80 1.55 -28.01
CA GLY A 13 12.11 2.80 -28.71
C GLY A 13 12.52 3.95 -27.76
N PRO A 14 12.98 5.08 -28.32
CA PRO A 14 13.57 6.22 -27.61
C PRO A 14 12.65 6.85 -26.55
N ALA A 15 11.33 6.65 -26.65
CA ALA A 15 10.34 7.10 -25.67
C ALA A 15 10.56 6.57 -24.24
N SER A 16 11.25 5.42 -24.07
CA SER A 16 11.58 4.90 -22.73
C SER A 16 12.75 5.66 -22.05
N GLN A 17 13.57 6.37 -22.83
CA GLN A 17 14.69 7.16 -22.32
C GLN A 17 14.25 8.56 -21.89
N GLU A 18 13.19 9.11 -22.50
CA GLU A 18 12.64 10.43 -22.12
C GLU A 18 11.90 10.40 -20.77
N LEU A 19 11.18 9.30 -20.48
CA LEU A 19 10.48 9.13 -19.19
C LEU A 19 11.44 8.92 -18.00
N THR A 20 12.67 8.50 -18.24
CA THR A 20 13.69 8.36 -17.18
C THR A 20 14.39 9.69 -16.90
N ALA A 21 14.56 10.57 -17.89
CA ALA A 21 15.13 11.90 -17.71
C ALA A 21 14.22 12.84 -16.89
N LEU A 22 12.90 12.80 -17.12
CA LEU A 22 11.94 13.66 -16.40
C LEU A 22 11.71 13.24 -14.94
N LYS A 23 12.05 12.00 -14.58
CA LYS A 23 11.93 11.50 -13.19
C LYS A 23 13.13 11.88 -12.32
N THR A 24 14.30 12.10 -12.93
CA THR A 24 15.51 12.54 -12.23
C THR A 24 15.54 14.03 -11.92
N GLU A 25 14.81 14.85 -12.69
CA GLU A 25 14.80 16.30 -12.48
C GLU A 25 13.86 16.72 -11.32
N ASN A 26 12.78 15.97 -11.10
CA ASN A 26 11.81 16.24 -10.03
C ASN A 26 12.25 15.77 -8.63
N ALA A 27 13.36 15.01 -8.53
CA ALA A 27 13.89 14.53 -7.25
C ALA A 27 14.82 15.54 -6.55
N ASN A 28 15.23 16.63 -7.23
CA ASN A 28 16.24 17.56 -6.72
C ASN A 28 15.71 18.88 -6.14
N ALA A 29 14.38 19.05 -6.02
CA ALA A 29 13.79 20.32 -5.55
C ALA A 29 13.30 20.32 -4.09
N SER A 30 13.59 19.29 -3.29
CA SER A 30 13.19 19.25 -1.87
C SER A 30 14.39 19.04 -0.96
N LEU A 31 15.14 20.11 -0.72
CA LEU A 31 16.01 20.26 0.44
C LEU A 31 15.88 21.69 0.98
N LEU A 32 14.92 21.88 1.89
CA LEU A 32 15.02 22.91 2.92
C LEU A 32 15.77 22.31 4.10
N PRO A 33 16.77 22.99 4.68
CA PRO A 33 17.13 22.79 6.06
C PRO A 33 16.54 23.92 6.92
N GLU A 34 15.64 23.52 7.82
CA GLU A 34 15.44 24.19 9.10
C GLU A 34 16.66 23.85 9.98
N ASP A 35 17.32 24.86 10.55
CA ASP A 35 17.96 24.70 11.85
C ASP A 35 18.04 26.03 12.60
N GLY A 36 17.50 26.01 13.82
CA GLY A 36 17.60 27.10 14.77
C GLY A 36 18.72 26.87 15.77
N LYS A 37 19.06 27.99 16.44
CA LYS A 37 19.67 28.17 17.77
C LYS A 37 21.19 28.42 17.92
N LYS A 38 21.38 29.60 18.54
CA LYS A 38 22.35 30.03 19.59
C LYS A 38 23.75 30.43 19.12
N THR A 39 24.14 31.67 19.46
CA THR A 39 25.07 31.96 20.57
C THR A 39 25.17 33.47 20.87
N ALA A 40 25.28 33.79 22.16
CA ALA A 40 25.53 35.12 22.71
C ALA A 40 27.01 35.54 22.55
N ALA A 41 27.28 36.84 22.53
CA ALA A 41 28.48 37.46 23.13
C ALA A 41 28.39 39.00 23.12
N LEU A 42 28.38 39.60 24.31
CA LEU A 42 28.94 40.93 24.58
C LEU A 42 30.47 40.87 24.39
N PRO A 43 31.12 42.02 24.13
CA PRO A 43 32.21 42.40 25.01
C PRO A 43 31.99 43.76 25.66
N GLN A 44 32.40 43.76 26.91
CA GLN A 44 32.51 44.81 27.89
C GLN A 44 33.76 45.66 27.61
N GLU A 45 33.63 46.98 27.67
CA GLU A 45 34.75 47.86 28.00
C GLU A 45 34.34 48.81 29.13
N CYS A 46 35.08 48.72 30.23
CA CYS A 46 35.03 49.64 31.37
C CYS A 46 35.83 50.89 31.04
N THR A 47 35.35 52.05 31.48
CA THR A 47 36.23 53.09 32.04
C THR A 47 35.55 53.76 33.22
N ASP A 48 36.23 53.68 34.37
CA ASP A 48 35.91 54.33 35.63
C ASP A 48 35.86 55.86 35.51
N SER A 49 34.99 56.52 36.28
CA SER A 49 35.42 57.52 37.29
C SER A 49 34.24 58.31 37.89
N ALA A 50 34.11 58.16 39.22
CA ALA A 50 33.73 59.11 40.27
C ALA A 50 32.97 60.41 39.94
N GLY A 51 31.91 60.67 40.74
CA GLY A 51 31.61 62.03 41.21
C GLY A 51 30.13 62.42 41.33
N PHE A 52 29.60 62.29 42.54
CA PHE A 52 28.44 62.94 43.19
C PHE A 52 28.05 64.40 42.75
N PRO A 53 26.87 64.91 43.17
CA PRO A 53 25.67 65.15 42.37
C PRO A 53 25.41 66.65 42.07
N ARG A 54 24.62 67.02 41.06
CA ARG A 54 24.06 68.38 40.98
C ARG A 54 22.78 68.47 40.15
N GLY A 55 21.79 69.15 40.73
CA GLY A 55 20.39 69.16 40.32
C GLY A 55 20.07 69.73 38.94
N GLN A 56 18.93 69.27 38.43
CA GLN A 56 17.82 70.06 37.89
C GLN A 56 18.09 71.07 36.76
N GLU A 57 19.16 70.93 35.96
CA GLU A 57 19.26 71.63 34.66
C GLU A 57 19.77 70.74 33.51
N GLU A 58 20.33 69.55 33.78
CA GLU A 58 20.70 68.59 32.71
C GLU A 58 19.53 67.75 32.18
N GLU A 59 18.40 67.70 32.88
CA GLU A 59 17.25 66.88 32.48
C GLU A 59 16.57 67.45 31.22
N GLN A 60 16.48 68.78 31.07
CA GLN A 60 15.87 69.40 29.88
C GLN A 60 16.76 69.35 28.62
N LEU A 61 18.10 69.41 28.77
CA LEU A 61 19.05 69.29 27.65
C LEU A 61 19.28 67.82 27.27
N ARG A 62 19.23 66.88 28.22
CA ARG A 62 19.21 65.44 27.95
C ARG A 62 17.88 65.01 27.34
N ASP A 63 16.74 65.53 27.79
CA ASP A 63 15.42 65.24 27.20
C ASP A 63 15.27 65.80 25.80
N ALA A 64 15.78 67.00 25.49
CA ALA A 64 15.76 67.52 24.12
C ALA A 64 16.72 66.75 23.20
N SER A 65 17.89 66.35 23.70
CA SER A 65 18.85 65.53 22.95
C SER A 65 18.38 64.07 22.79
N GLN A 66 17.69 63.50 23.79
CA GLN A 66 17.02 62.20 23.74
C GLN A 66 15.78 62.25 22.86
N ALA A 67 14.96 63.30 22.91
CA ALA A 67 13.80 63.49 22.04
C ALA A 67 14.22 63.72 20.58
N GLY A 68 15.35 64.40 20.34
CA GLY A 68 15.97 64.54 19.02
C GLY A 68 16.52 63.22 18.48
N THR A 69 17.28 62.48 19.29
CA THR A 69 17.83 61.17 18.90
C THR A 69 16.74 60.10 18.72
N THR A 70 15.71 60.07 19.58
CA THR A 70 14.55 59.19 19.45
C THR A 70 13.68 59.56 18.25
N ASN A 71 13.48 60.84 17.93
CA ASN A 71 12.78 61.22 16.69
C ASN A 71 13.56 60.84 15.43
N ILE A 72 14.88 61.05 15.42
CA ILE A 72 15.73 60.63 14.30
C ILE A 72 15.70 59.10 14.18
N HIS A 73 15.74 58.38 15.30
CA HIS A 73 15.63 56.92 15.32
C HIS A 73 14.30 56.44 14.74
N ILE A 74 13.17 57.01 15.18
CA ILE A 74 11.84 56.70 14.66
C ILE A 74 11.71 57.04 13.16
N GLN A 75 12.34 58.13 12.69
CA GLN A 75 12.35 58.48 11.26
C GLN A 75 13.21 57.52 10.43
N VAL A 76 14.36 57.09 10.95
CA VAL A 76 15.22 56.09 10.31
C VAL A 76 14.53 54.73 10.28
N GLU A 77 13.88 54.31 11.37
CA GLU A 77 13.10 53.07 11.43
C GLU A 77 11.92 53.10 10.46
N LYS A 78 11.17 54.20 10.38
CA LYS A 78 10.10 54.37 9.38
C LYS A 78 10.63 54.39 7.95
N GLY A 79 11.80 54.99 7.72
CA GLY A 79 12.48 54.98 6.42
C GLY A 79 12.90 53.57 6.01
N GLN A 80 13.48 52.81 6.95
CA GLN A 80 13.85 51.40 6.77
C GLN A 80 12.62 50.51 6.55
N GLU A 81 11.51 50.76 7.26
CA GLU A 81 10.25 50.04 7.09
C GLU A 81 9.61 50.31 5.71
N LEU A 82 9.65 51.56 5.24
CA LEU A 82 9.21 51.93 3.89
C LEU A 82 10.10 51.28 2.82
N GLU A 83 11.42 51.29 3.01
CA GLU A 83 12.37 50.65 2.09
C GLU A 83 12.17 49.11 2.06
N LEU A 84 11.98 48.47 3.21
CA LEU A 84 11.66 47.03 3.29
C LEU A 84 10.34 46.71 2.57
N LYS A 85 9.34 47.57 2.71
CA LYS A 85 8.03 47.41 2.07
C LYS A 85 8.13 47.59 0.56
N GLU A 86 8.88 48.57 0.08
CA GLU A 86 9.16 48.76 -1.35
C GLU A 86 9.94 47.59 -1.94
N GLN A 87 10.93 47.05 -1.23
CA GLN A 87 11.66 45.84 -1.61
C GLN A 87 10.74 44.62 -1.66
N PHE A 88 9.85 44.45 -0.67
CA PHE A 88 8.87 43.38 -0.64
C PHE A 88 7.87 43.49 -1.81
N ASP A 89 7.38 44.69 -2.10
CA ASP A 89 6.46 44.95 -3.22
C ASP A 89 7.16 44.79 -4.58
N ALA A 90 8.45 45.13 -4.69
CA ALA A 90 9.26 44.86 -5.87
C ALA A 90 9.45 43.35 -6.09
N LEU A 91 9.87 42.63 -5.05
CA LEU A 91 10.04 41.18 -5.09
C LEU A 91 8.72 40.47 -5.41
N ARG A 92 7.60 40.96 -4.88
CA ARG A 92 6.27 40.43 -5.19
C ARG A 92 5.90 40.65 -6.65
N ARG A 93 6.20 41.83 -7.22
CA ARG A 93 5.98 42.12 -8.64
C ARG A 93 6.82 41.20 -9.53
N GLU A 94 8.12 41.07 -9.26
CA GLU A 94 9.00 40.15 -9.99
C GLU A 94 8.52 38.70 -9.90
N HIS A 95 8.10 38.25 -8.71
CA HIS A 95 7.52 36.92 -8.54
C HIS A 95 6.24 36.74 -9.37
N THR A 96 5.35 37.74 -9.41
CA THR A 96 4.16 37.67 -10.25
C THR A 96 4.47 37.69 -11.75
N GLU A 97 5.45 38.47 -12.18
CA GLU A 97 5.87 38.56 -13.58
C GLU A 97 6.50 37.25 -14.04
N THR A 98 7.43 36.69 -13.26
CA THR A 98 8.05 35.39 -13.53
C THR A 98 7.02 34.25 -13.56
N LEU A 99 6.03 34.25 -12.65
CA LEU A 99 4.92 33.29 -12.70
C LEU A 99 4.08 33.42 -13.97
N GLN A 100 3.76 34.64 -14.40
CA GLN A 100 3.01 34.87 -15.63
C GLN A 100 3.82 34.47 -16.87
N GLU A 101 5.12 34.75 -16.91
CA GLU A 101 6.00 34.31 -17.99
C GLU A 101 6.09 32.78 -18.06
N LEU A 102 6.23 32.12 -16.91
CA LEU A 102 6.22 30.66 -16.82
C LEU A 102 4.89 30.08 -17.32
N GLN A 103 3.76 30.69 -16.94
CA GLN A 103 2.44 30.29 -17.43
C GLN A 103 2.33 30.44 -18.96
N ARG A 104 2.74 31.58 -19.53
CA ARG A 104 2.73 31.79 -20.99
C ARG A 104 3.64 30.81 -21.72
N ALA A 105 4.82 30.52 -21.16
CA ALA A 105 5.75 29.54 -21.72
C ALA A 105 5.13 28.13 -21.72
N HIS A 106 4.51 27.73 -20.60
CA HIS A 106 3.83 26.44 -20.48
C HIS A 106 2.65 26.32 -21.46
N GLU A 107 1.82 27.35 -21.60
CA GLU A 107 0.72 27.37 -22.56
C GLU A 107 1.22 27.25 -24.00
N LYS A 108 2.29 27.97 -24.35
CA LYS A 108 2.91 27.89 -25.67
C LYS A 108 3.50 26.51 -25.94
N GLU A 109 4.20 25.91 -24.97
CA GLU A 109 4.75 24.56 -25.10
C GLU A 109 3.63 23.53 -25.29
N LYS A 110 2.54 23.64 -24.51
CA LYS A 110 1.36 22.78 -24.64
C LYS A 110 0.73 22.87 -26.03
N LEU A 111 0.63 24.08 -26.59
CA LEU A 111 0.12 24.29 -27.95
C LEU A 111 1.06 23.68 -29.00
N LEU A 112 2.37 23.93 -28.93
CA LEU A 112 3.33 23.36 -29.86
C LEU A 112 3.37 21.83 -29.79
N LEU A 113 3.27 21.26 -28.59
CA LEU A 113 3.20 19.82 -28.40
C LEU A 113 1.92 19.24 -29.02
N ALA A 114 0.77 19.89 -28.82
CA ALA A 114 -0.49 19.47 -29.42
C ALA A 114 -0.46 19.54 -30.95
N GLU A 115 0.10 20.61 -31.53
CA GLU A 115 0.29 20.74 -32.97
C GLU A 115 1.24 19.68 -33.54
N SER A 116 2.38 19.44 -32.87
CA SER A 116 3.35 18.42 -33.29
C SER A 116 2.73 17.02 -33.27
N HIS A 117 2.02 16.69 -32.18
CA HIS A 117 1.27 15.45 -32.07
C HIS A 117 0.25 15.31 -33.20
N HIS A 118 -0.56 16.35 -33.43
CA HIS A 118 -1.57 16.34 -34.48
C HIS A 118 -0.97 16.15 -35.87
N ARG A 119 0.10 16.90 -36.21
CA ARG A 119 0.83 16.72 -37.49
C ARG A 119 1.38 15.31 -37.65
N SER A 120 1.96 14.74 -36.58
CA SER A 120 2.48 13.37 -36.61
C SER A 120 1.36 12.34 -36.81
N GLN A 121 0.20 12.56 -36.19
CA GLN A 121 -0.98 11.72 -36.34
C GLN A 121 -1.53 11.79 -37.76
N GLU A 122 -1.65 12.98 -38.35
CA GLU A 122 -2.10 13.19 -39.73
C GLU A 122 -1.14 12.51 -40.72
N ALA A 123 0.18 12.71 -40.58
CA ALA A 123 1.17 12.06 -41.43
C ALA A 123 1.09 10.53 -41.34
N LEU A 124 0.93 9.97 -40.14
CA LEU A 124 0.72 8.53 -39.96
C LEU A 124 -0.59 8.08 -40.62
N GLN A 125 -1.67 8.85 -40.49
CA GLN A 125 -2.95 8.54 -41.10
C GLN A 125 -2.89 8.56 -42.63
N GLU A 126 -2.18 9.51 -43.23
CA GLU A 126 -1.88 9.56 -44.66
C GLU A 126 -1.08 8.32 -45.11
N THR A 127 -0.05 7.93 -44.35
CA THR A 127 0.73 6.72 -44.67
C THR A 127 -0.14 5.45 -44.59
N ILE A 128 -1.02 5.35 -43.60
CA ILE A 128 -1.98 4.24 -43.47
C ILE A 128 -2.93 4.22 -44.67
N GLN A 129 -3.44 5.38 -45.11
CA GLN A 129 -4.32 5.46 -46.27
C GLN A 129 -3.59 5.07 -47.56
N ALA A 130 -2.36 5.54 -47.77
CA ALA A 130 -1.53 5.18 -48.92
C ALA A 130 -1.20 3.69 -48.95
N LEU A 131 -0.84 3.09 -47.81
CA LEU A 131 -0.60 1.64 -47.70
C LEU A 131 -1.88 0.84 -47.94
N ASN A 132 -3.02 1.30 -47.41
CA ASN A 132 -4.30 0.65 -47.64
C ASN A 132 -4.74 0.70 -49.11
N SER A 133 -4.49 1.82 -49.81
CA SER A 133 -4.81 1.93 -51.24
C SER A 133 -3.88 1.03 -52.07
N GLN A 134 -2.59 0.96 -51.73
CA GLN A 134 -1.66 0.00 -52.32
C GLN A 134 -2.13 -1.44 -52.10
N LEU A 135 -2.46 -1.81 -50.86
CA LEU A 135 -2.96 -3.14 -50.51
C LEU A 135 -4.22 -3.50 -51.31
N LYS A 136 -5.20 -2.60 -51.37
CA LYS A 136 -6.41 -2.79 -52.20
C LYS A 136 -6.06 -3.00 -53.67
N SER A 137 -5.15 -2.18 -54.22
CA SER A 137 -4.73 -2.33 -55.63
C SER A 137 -4.01 -3.67 -55.89
N PHE A 138 -3.22 -4.16 -54.93
CA PHE A 138 -2.57 -5.47 -55.01
C PHE A 138 -3.59 -6.60 -54.90
N GLN A 139 -4.55 -6.50 -53.98
CA GLN A 139 -5.64 -7.47 -53.86
C GLN A 139 -6.49 -7.53 -55.13
N GLU A 140 -6.82 -6.39 -55.74
CA GLU A 140 -7.55 -6.34 -57.01
C GLU A 140 -6.74 -6.95 -58.17
N LYS A 141 -5.42 -6.71 -58.21
CA LYS A 141 -4.55 -7.35 -59.21
C LYS A 141 -4.47 -8.85 -59.00
N MET A 142 -4.34 -9.29 -57.76
CA MET A 142 -4.32 -10.71 -57.39
C MET A 142 -5.63 -11.38 -57.80
N LYS A 143 -6.78 -10.81 -57.43
CA LYS A 143 -8.10 -11.29 -57.85
C LYS A 143 -8.23 -11.34 -59.38
N ARG A 144 -7.81 -10.30 -60.09
CA ARG A 144 -7.82 -10.31 -61.57
C ARG A 144 -6.93 -11.39 -62.16
N VAL A 145 -5.77 -11.66 -61.58
CA VAL A 145 -4.88 -12.74 -62.02
C VAL A 145 -5.49 -14.11 -61.71
N GLU A 146 -6.05 -14.31 -60.52
CA GLU A 146 -6.75 -15.54 -60.13
C GLU A 146 -7.96 -15.80 -61.03
N GLU A 147 -8.82 -14.80 -61.25
CA GLU A 147 -9.97 -14.87 -62.16
C GLU A 147 -9.53 -15.11 -63.60
N SER A 148 -8.45 -14.45 -64.05
CA SER A 148 -7.92 -14.64 -65.40
C SER A 148 -7.34 -16.04 -65.57
N LEU A 149 -6.55 -16.53 -64.61
CA LEU A 149 -5.95 -17.86 -64.63
C LEU A 149 -7.05 -18.92 -64.56
N LEU A 150 -7.97 -18.82 -63.60
CA LEU A 150 -9.10 -19.73 -63.48
C LEU A 150 -9.98 -19.71 -64.73
N SER A 151 -10.27 -18.53 -65.30
CA SER A 151 -11.06 -18.43 -66.54
C SER A 151 -10.31 -18.99 -67.76
N THR A 152 -9.00 -18.76 -67.88
CA THR A 152 -8.21 -19.31 -68.99
C THR A 152 -8.02 -20.81 -68.86
N ASP A 153 -7.70 -21.32 -67.66
CA ASP A 153 -7.59 -22.75 -67.38
C ASP A 153 -8.94 -23.43 -67.54
N TYR A 154 -10.04 -22.85 -67.06
CA TYR A 154 -11.37 -23.40 -67.26
C TYR A 154 -11.76 -23.42 -68.74
N LYS A 155 -11.50 -22.35 -69.50
CA LYS A 155 -11.72 -22.31 -70.96
C LYS A 155 -10.85 -23.32 -71.71
N LYS A 156 -9.57 -23.44 -71.35
CA LYS A 156 -8.66 -24.45 -71.93
C LYS A 156 -9.13 -25.85 -71.60
N HIS A 157 -9.49 -26.11 -70.35
CA HIS A 157 -10.01 -27.40 -69.91
C HIS A 157 -11.29 -27.76 -70.67
N ILE A 158 -12.20 -26.81 -70.89
CA ILE A 158 -13.40 -27.03 -71.72
C ILE A 158 -13.03 -27.30 -73.18
N GLN A 159 -12.00 -26.64 -73.73
CA GLN A 159 -11.55 -26.88 -75.10
C GLN A 159 -10.82 -28.21 -75.27
N GLU A 160 -10.03 -28.62 -74.28
CA GLU A 160 -9.20 -29.83 -74.30
C GLU A 160 -10.00 -31.09 -73.92
N HIS A 161 -10.96 -30.96 -73.00
CA HIS A 161 -11.66 -32.09 -72.40
C HIS A 161 -13.20 -32.01 -72.54
N GLY A 162 -13.74 -30.92 -73.10
CA GLY A 162 -15.18 -30.68 -73.17
C GLY A 162 -15.73 -30.05 -71.90
N SER A 163 -17.03 -29.70 -71.90
CA SER A 163 -17.70 -29.25 -70.67
C SER A 163 -17.54 -30.28 -69.55
N PRO A 164 -17.35 -29.86 -68.28
CA PRO A 164 -17.29 -30.80 -67.16
C PRO A 164 -18.44 -31.80 -67.26
N SER A 165 -18.11 -33.09 -67.28
CA SER A 165 -19.14 -34.13 -67.33
C SER A 165 -20.07 -33.96 -66.13
N PRO A 166 -21.39 -34.19 -66.28
CA PRO A 166 -22.35 -34.16 -65.15
C PRO A 166 -21.90 -34.99 -63.94
N PHE A 167 -21.06 -36.01 -64.17
CA PHE A 167 -20.38 -36.78 -63.13
C PHE A 167 -19.58 -35.91 -62.14
N TRP A 168 -18.78 -34.96 -62.63
CA TRP A 168 -17.93 -34.11 -61.77
C TRP A 168 -18.72 -33.06 -61.01
N GLU A 169 -19.81 -32.56 -61.60
CA GLU A 169 -20.75 -31.67 -60.93
C GLU A 169 -21.41 -32.39 -59.75
N GLN A 170 -21.86 -33.62 -59.98
CA GLN A 170 -22.42 -34.48 -58.94
C GLN A 170 -21.40 -34.83 -57.84
N GLU A 171 -20.16 -35.13 -58.21
CA GLU A 171 -19.09 -35.40 -57.24
C GLU A 171 -18.78 -34.16 -56.39
N LEU A 172 -18.72 -32.97 -57.00
CA LEU A 172 -18.52 -31.72 -56.27
C LEU A 172 -19.64 -31.45 -55.27
N GLU A 173 -20.90 -31.69 -55.68
CA GLU A 173 -22.08 -31.55 -54.82
C GLU A 173 -22.06 -32.56 -53.67
N SER A 174 -21.64 -33.81 -53.94
CA SER A 174 -21.46 -34.83 -52.89
C SER A 174 -20.38 -34.46 -51.89
N LEU A 175 -19.22 -33.97 -52.36
CA LEU A 175 -18.14 -33.51 -51.49
C LEU A 175 -18.55 -32.30 -50.66
N HIS A 176 -19.30 -31.37 -51.24
CA HIS A 176 -19.84 -30.22 -50.53
C HIS A 176 -20.72 -30.67 -49.36
N PHE A 177 -21.66 -31.60 -49.59
CA PHE A 177 -22.51 -32.16 -48.55
C PHE A 177 -21.70 -32.84 -47.43
N VAL A 178 -20.68 -33.63 -47.78
CA VAL A 178 -19.82 -34.28 -46.77
C VAL A 178 -19.05 -33.25 -45.93
N ILE A 179 -18.58 -32.15 -46.53
CA ILE A 179 -17.93 -31.06 -45.83
C ILE A 179 -18.90 -30.37 -44.87
N GLU A 180 -20.12 -30.07 -45.31
CA GLU A 180 -21.16 -29.49 -44.47
C GLU A 180 -21.46 -30.37 -43.26
N MET A 181 -21.68 -31.67 -43.47
CA MET A 181 -21.90 -32.61 -42.36
C MET A 181 -20.71 -32.66 -41.39
N LYS A 182 -19.47 -32.65 -41.91
CA LYS A 182 -18.26 -32.64 -41.06
C LYS A 182 -18.16 -31.33 -40.27
N ASN A 183 -18.51 -30.20 -40.85
CA ASN A 183 -18.52 -28.90 -40.16
C ASN A 183 -19.57 -28.89 -39.04
N GLU A 184 -20.78 -29.40 -39.31
CA GLU A 184 -21.82 -29.54 -38.27
C GLU A 184 -21.37 -30.46 -37.12
N HIS A 185 -20.68 -31.56 -37.44
CA HIS A 185 -20.11 -32.45 -36.45
C HIS A 185 -19.04 -31.74 -35.58
N ILE A 186 -18.15 -30.98 -36.21
CA ILE A 186 -17.14 -30.16 -35.49
C ILE A 186 -17.84 -29.18 -34.55
N HIS A 187 -18.85 -28.44 -35.02
CA HIS A 187 -19.61 -27.53 -34.17
C HIS A 187 -20.32 -28.23 -33.01
N SER A 188 -20.78 -29.48 -33.19
CA SER A 188 -21.33 -30.28 -32.09
C SER A 188 -20.26 -30.64 -31.05
N LEU A 189 -19.06 -31.00 -31.49
CA LEU A 189 -17.93 -31.28 -30.60
C LEU A 189 -17.47 -30.03 -29.86
N ASP A 190 -17.41 -28.87 -30.51
CA ASP A 190 -17.05 -27.59 -29.88
C ASP A 190 -18.02 -27.24 -28.74
N LYS A 191 -19.33 -27.43 -28.96
CA LYS A 191 -20.35 -27.22 -27.90
C LYS A 191 -20.15 -28.16 -26.71
N LYS A 192 -19.78 -29.43 -26.96
CA LYS A 192 -19.48 -30.40 -25.91
C LYS A 192 -18.20 -30.03 -25.17
N LEU A 193 -17.18 -29.57 -25.88
CA LEU A 193 -15.93 -29.11 -25.30
C LEU A 193 -16.18 -27.94 -24.34
N LEU A 194 -16.89 -26.90 -24.79
CA LEU A 194 -17.26 -25.76 -23.94
C LEU A 194 -18.06 -26.18 -22.70
N HIS A 195 -18.95 -27.16 -22.83
CA HIS A 195 -19.69 -27.68 -21.69
C HIS A 195 -18.77 -28.41 -20.68
N LEU A 196 -17.82 -29.20 -21.17
CA LEU A 196 -16.84 -29.89 -20.33
C LEU A 196 -15.91 -28.91 -19.62
N GLU A 197 -15.42 -27.88 -20.31
CA GLU A 197 -14.61 -26.80 -19.71
C GLU A 197 -15.39 -26.10 -18.58
N ALA A 198 -16.67 -25.78 -18.78
CA ALA A 198 -17.50 -25.19 -17.73
C ALA A 198 -17.80 -26.15 -16.55
N MET A 199 -17.79 -27.47 -16.78
CA MET A 199 -17.88 -28.47 -15.71
C MET A 199 -16.56 -28.59 -14.94
N GLU A 200 -15.43 -28.51 -15.63
CA GLU A 200 -14.09 -28.52 -15.02
C GLU A 200 -13.90 -27.32 -14.10
N GLU A 201 -14.28 -26.11 -14.52
CA GLU A 201 -14.25 -24.91 -13.67
C GLU A 201 -15.08 -25.09 -12.38
N LYS A 202 -16.29 -25.66 -12.48
CA LYS A 202 -17.13 -25.95 -11.30
C LYS A 202 -16.50 -27.01 -10.40
N ASN A 203 -15.88 -28.03 -10.99
CA ASN A 203 -15.20 -29.06 -10.22
C ASN A 203 -14.03 -28.47 -9.43
N LEU A 204 -13.22 -27.59 -10.04
CA LEU A 204 -12.14 -26.88 -9.35
C LEU A 204 -12.66 -26.06 -8.15
N LEU A 205 -13.76 -25.32 -8.31
CA LEU A 205 -14.37 -24.57 -7.21
C LEU A 205 -14.87 -25.48 -6.07
N LEU A 206 -15.42 -26.64 -6.42
CA LEU A 206 -15.86 -27.62 -5.43
C LEU A 206 -14.66 -28.25 -4.70
N GLU A 207 -13.57 -28.55 -5.41
CA GLU A 207 -12.33 -29.05 -4.81
C GLU A 207 -11.73 -28.04 -3.82
N GLU A 208 -11.71 -26.75 -4.17
CA GLU A 208 -11.29 -25.68 -3.25
C GLU A 208 -12.19 -25.63 -2.01
N LYS A 209 -13.52 -25.70 -2.19
CA LYS A 209 -14.47 -25.72 -1.08
C LYS A 209 -14.28 -26.93 -0.17
N VAL A 210 -14.01 -28.10 -0.73
CA VAL A 210 -13.70 -29.31 0.04
C VAL A 210 -12.43 -29.11 0.87
N LYS A 211 -11.37 -28.55 0.29
CA LYS A 211 -10.13 -28.26 1.03
C LYS A 211 -10.36 -27.28 2.18
N THR A 212 -11.12 -26.22 1.97
CA THR A 212 -11.46 -25.25 3.03
C THR A 212 -12.25 -25.92 4.15
N LEU A 213 -13.27 -26.72 3.82
CA LEU A 213 -14.07 -27.44 4.83
C LEU A 213 -13.24 -28.48 5.58
N GLN A 214 -12.29 -29.14 4.91
CA GLN A 214 -11.35 -30.06 5.57
C GLN A 214 -10.49 -29.32 6.59
N GLN A 215 -9.91 -28.18 6.21
CA GLN A 215 -9.11 -27.34 7.10
C GLN A 215 -9.92 -26.85 8.30
N GLU A 216 -11.16 -26.37 8.08
CA GLU A 216 -12.04 -25.94 9.18
C GLU A 216 -12.38 -27.09 10.14
N ASN A 217 -12.56 -28.32 9.61
CA ASN A 217 -12.82 -29.50 10.42
C ASN A 217 -11.61 -29.88 11.29
N GLU A 218 -10.41 -29.87 10.71
CA GLU A 218 -9.16 -30.11 11.43
C GLU A 218 -8.96 -29.08 12.55
N ASP A 219 -9.20 -27.79 12.27
CA ASP A 219 -9.14 -26.72 13.28
C ASP A 219 -10.14 -26.95 14.42
N LEU A 220 -11.37 -27.35 14.10
CA LEU A 220 -12.38 -27.68 15.10
C LEU A 220 -11.97 -28.90 15.94
N GLN A 221 -11.43 -29.95 15.32
CA GLN A 221 -10.94 -31.12 16.04
C GLN A 221 -9.82 -30.76 17.02
N VAL A 222 -8.87 -29.92 16.62
CA VAL A 222 -7.79 -29.43 17.50
C VAL A 222 -8.38 -28.63 18.67
N ARG A 223 -9.35 -27.73 18.41
CA ARG A 223 -10.04 -26.98 19.48
C ARG A 223 -10.76 -27.92 20.44
N THR A 224 -11.51 -28.89 19.95
CA THR A 224 -12.20 -29.89 20.77
C THR A 224 -11.22 -30.69 21.62
N GLN A 225 -10.08 -31.10 21.06
CA GLN A 225 -9.05 -31.82 21.80
C GLN A 225 -8.46 -30.97 22.92
N ASN A 226 -8.18 -29.68 22.67
CA ASN A 226 -7.71 -28.75 23.71
C ASN A 226 -8.73 -28.58 24.84
N HIS A 227 -10.02 -28.40 24.49
CA HIS A 227 -11.08 -28.33 25.49
C HIS A 227 -11.21 -29.61 26.32
N LEU A 228 -11.04 -30.78 25.69
CA LEU A 228 -11.06 -32.07 26.37
C LEU A 228 -9.91 -32.20 27.37
N VAL A 229 -8.70 -31.76 27.00
CA VAL A 229 -7.53 -31.75 27.90
C VAL A 229 -7.79 -30.82 29.09
N MET A 230 -8.28 -29.61 28.86
CA MET A 230 -8.62 -28.68 29.95
C MET A 230 -9.71 -29.24 30.88
N ALA A 231 -10.75 -29.88 30.32
CA ALA A 231 -11.81 -30.50 31.11
C ALA A 231 -11.28 -31.64 32.00
N ARG A 232 -10.33 -32.44 31.49
CA ARG A 232 -9.65 -33.48 32.28
C ARG A 232 -8.82 -32.87 33.41
N GLN A 233 -8.03 -31.83 33.12
CA GLN A 233 -7.23 -31.12 34.13
C GLN A 233 -8.09 -30.55 35.25
N LEU A 234 -9.19 -29.85 34.91
CA LEU A 234 -10.13 -29.33 35.91
C LEU A 234 -10.80 -30.44 36.73
N SER A 235 -11.10 -31.58 36.10
CA SER A 235 -11.64 -32.74 36.82
C SER A 235 -10.63 -33.34 37.81
N GLU A 236 -9.36 -33.41 37.43
CA GLU A 236 -8.27 -33.86 38.29
C GLU A 236 -8.08 -32.89 39.47
N GLU A 237 -8.05 -31.58 39.22
CA GLU A 237 -7.97 -30.54 40.26
C GLU A 237 -9.16 -30.60 41.23
N LEU A 238 -10.38 -30.80 40.72
CA LEU A 238 -11.57 -30.99 41.55
C LEU A 238 -11.49 -32.24 42.42
N GLN A 239 -10.93 -33.34 41.90
CA GLN A 239 -10.73 -34.56 42.66
C GLN A 239 -9.70 -34.38 43.78
N VAL A 240 -8.59 -33.69 43.49
CA VAL A 240 -7.57 -33.33 44.49
C VAL A 240 -8.15 -32.44 45.58
N ALA A 241 -8.92 -31.40 45.21
CA ALA A 241 -9.57 -30.49 46.15
C ALA A 241 -10.58 -31.21 47.06
N ARG A 242 -11.39 -32.13 46.51
CA ARG A 242 -12.31 -32.97 47.30
C ARG A 242 -11.55 -33.85 48.29
N GLY A 243 -10.47 -34.49 47.86
CA GLY A 243 -9.64 -35.31 48.75
C GLY A 243 -8.98 -34.48 49.87
N ALA A 244 -8.60 -33.23 49.61
CA ALA A 244 -8.11 -32.32 50.65
C ALA A 244 -9.21 -31.95 51.65
N LEU A 245 -10.42 -31.62 51.16
CA LEU A 245 -11.58 -31.30 51.98
C LEU A 245 -11.99 -32.48 52.89
N GLU A 246 -11.98 -33.71 52.37
CA GLU A 246 -12.27 -34.92 53.16
C GLU A 246 -11.25 -35.13 54.29
N LYS A 247 -9.96 -34.89 54.02
CA LYS A 247 -8.91 -34.96 55.05
C LYS A 247 -9.09 -33.88 56.11
N GLU A 248 -9.42 -32.65 55.72
CA GLU A 248 -9.71 -31.56 56.66
C GLU A 248 -10.93 -31.90 57.54
N ALA A 249 -11.99 -32.44 56.95
CA ALA A 249 -13.16 -32.90 57.69
C ALA A 249 -12.82 -34.00 58.71
N GLN A 250 -11.98 -34.97 58.33
CA GLN A 250 -11.49 -36.01 59.24
C GLN A 250 -10.67 -35.44 60.41
N LEU A 251 -9.75 -34.53 60.14
CA LEU A 251 -8.95 -33.85 61.16
C LEU A 251 -9.82 -33.01 62.10
N ARG A 252 -10.83 -32.32 61.56
CA ARG A 252 -11.80 -31.56 62.34
C ARG A 252 -12.61 -32.47 63.26
N ASP A 253 -13.09 -33.60 62.77
CA ASP A 253 -13.85 -34.57 63.57
C ASP A 253 -12.95 -35.19 64.65
N GLN A 254 -11.67 -35.47 64.36
CA GLN A 254 -10.70 -35.90 65.36
C GLN A 254 -10.50 -34.84 66.45
N ALA A 255 -10.23 -33.59 66.06
CA ALA A 255 -10.09 -32.48 67.00
C ALA A 255 -11.37 -32.26 67.84
N HIS A 256 -12.56 -32.52 67.27
CA HIS A 256 -13.81 -32.46 68.01
C HIS A 256 -13.90 -33.56 69.08
N ARG A 257 -13.53 -34.81 68.76
CA ARG A 257 -13.48 -35.91 69.74
C ARG A 257 -12.45 -35.62 70.84
N GLU A 258 -11.25 -35.16 70.47
CA GLU A 258 -10.22 -34.78 71.44
C GLU A 258 -10.72 -33.65 72.36
N LYS A 259 -11.39 -32.64 71.80
CA LYS A 259 -12.05 -31.59 72.58
C LYS A 259 -13.11 -32.15 73.54
N GLU A 260 -13.98 -33.05 73.09
CA GLU A 260 -15.00 -33.69 73.94
C GLU A 260 -14.37 -34.53 75.06
N GLU A 261 -13.33 -35.31 74.77
CA GLU A 261 -12.58 -36.06 75.78
C GLU A 261 -11.95 -35.14 76.83
N LEU A 262 -11.34 -34.03 76.40
CA LEU A 262 -10.77 -33.04 77.32
C LEU A 262 -11.85 -32.38 78.18
N LEU A 263 -12.99 -31.99 77.59
CA LEU A 263 -14.14 -31.47 78.33
C LEU A 263 -14.65 -32.49 79.36
N TYR A 264 -14.74 -33.76 78.97
CA TYR A 264 -15.15 -34.83 79.87
C TYR A 264 -14.16 -35.01 81.03
N ARG A 265 -12.85 -34.95 80.78
CA ARG A 265 -11.82 -34.97 81.84
C ARG A 265 -11.97 -33.78 82.78
N VAL A 266 -12.28 -32.58 82.28
CA VAL A 266 -12.55 -31.40 83.12
C VAL A 266 -13.84 -31.57 83.94
N LEU A 267 -14.90 -32.12 83.36
CA LEU A 267 -16.20 -32.28 84.03
C LEU A 267 -16.22 -33.43 85.05
N LYS A 268 -15.58 -34.56 84.74
CA LYS A 268 -15.45 -35.72 85.65
C LYS A 268 -14.27 -35.58 86.61
N GLY A 269 -13.25 -34.82 86.25
CA GLY A 269 -12.14 -34.41 87.12
C GLY A 269 -12.56 -33.25 88.00
N GLY A 270 -13.63 -33.44 88.77
CA GLY A 270 -13.84 -32.68 89.99
C GLY A 270 -12.97 -33.30 91.08
N ASP A 271 -11.67 -32.99 91.05
CA ASP A 271 -10.80 -32.90 92.22
C ASP A 271 -9.55 -32.11 91.79
N GLY A 272 -9.43 -30.90 92.34
CA GLY A 272 -8.62 -29.83 91.80
C GLY A 272 -7.11 -30.10 91.79
N THR A 273 -6.45 -29.54 90.79
CA THR A 273 -5.21 -28.80 91.00
C THR A 273 -5.25 -27.51 90.17
N PRO A 274 -4.94 -26.34 90.75
CA PRO A 274 -4.76 -25.12 89.99
C PRO A 274 -3.50 -25.25 89.13
N PHE A 275 -3.47 -24.51 88.02
CA PHE A 275 -2.25 -24.22 87.27
C PHE A 275 -1.00 -24.18 88.17
N PRO A 276 0.08 -24.92 87.84
CA PRO A 276 1.38 -24.61 88.42
C PRO A 276 1.82 -23.28 87.80
N VAL A 277 1.59 -22.20 88.55
CA VAL A 277 2.39 -20.98 88.39
C VAL A 277 3.81 -21.37 88.80
N ALA A 278 4.63 -21.74 87.82
CA ALA A 278 6.07 -21.83 88.00
C ALA A 278 6.60 -20.40 88.13
N ALA A 279 6.76 -19.96 89.37
CA ALA A 279 7.70 -18.91 89.72
C ALA A 279 9.14 -19.49 89.69
N ALA A 280 10.10 -18.62 89.41
CA ALA A 280 11.56 -18.84 89.23
C ALA A 280 11.93 -19.27 87.79
N GLU A 281 12.81 -18.59 87.05
CA GLU A 281 13.79 -17.55 87.38
C GLU A 281 14.18 -16.82 86.09
N VAL A 282 14.39 -15.51 86.19
CA VAL A 282 15.08 -14.70 85.19
C VAL A 282 16.58 -14.90 85.39
N PRO A 283 17.37 -15.22 84.34
CA PRO A 283 18.77 -14.88 84.30
C PRO A 283 18.98 -13.73 83.30
N LEU A 284 19.11 -12.53 83.86
CA LEU A 284 19.90 -11.45 83.28
C LEU A 284 21.37 -11.85 83.41
N ILE A 285 22.04 -12.21 82.32
CA ILE A 285 23.47 -11.92 82.14
C ILE A 285 23.69 -11.49 80.70
N ALA A 286 24.18 -10.26 80.59
CA ALA A 286 24.60 -9.55 79.40
C ALA A 286 25.98 -10.02 78.91
N THR A 287 26.22 -9.88 77.61
CA THR A 287 27.32 -9.06 77.10
C THR A 287 26.94 -8.50 75.74
#